data_AF-A0A239RB77-F1
#
_entry.id   AF-A0A239RB77-F1
#
_cell.length_a   1.000
_cell.length_b   1.000
_cell.length_c   1.000
_cell.angle_alpha   90.00
_cell.angle_beta   90.00
_cell.angle_gamma   90.00
#
_symmetry.space_group_name_H-M   'P 1'
#
loop_
_entity.id
_entity.type
_entity.pdbx_description
1 polymer ?
#
loop_
_entity_poly.entity_id
_entity_poly.type
_entity_poly.pdbx_seq_one_letter_code
_entity_poly.pdbx_strand_id
1 'polypeptide(L)'
;MERDRTKLNVGFIARIILVVVIALIVGLSVFTCVRISVGANDALREAKNVHMALRAADIEMYAAKKTVYNPAKKNGVEEGVKEKADQIFVSTGEYKITSYNTKAHEITGFQYEIGNYLVTYEKEGKHYSWDVDYVLRVYSFDDEDDIVNGD
;
A
#
# COMPACT_ATOMS: atom_id res chain seq x y z
N MET A 1 11.53 45.66 -49.57
CA MET A 1 12.46 45.28 -48.48
C MET A 1 11.60 44.81 -47.30
N GLU A 2 11.35 43.52 -47.20
CA GLU A 2 10.40 42.96 -46.22
C GLU A 2 11.00 41.71 -45.56
N ARG A 3 12.20 41.86 -44.99
CA ARG A 3 12.94 40.73 -44.44
C ARG A 3 13.62 41.05 -43.11
N ASP A 4 12.92 41.74 -42.21
CA ASP A 4 13.45 42.02 -40.85
C ASP A 4 12.42 41.88 -39.71
N ARG A 5 11.18 41.41 -39.96
CA ARG A 5 10.21 41.14 -38.88
C ARG A 5 10.21 39.68 -38.38
N THR A 6 10.94 38.77 -39.02
CA THR A 6 10.97 37.34 -38.66
C THR A 6 11.97 36.99 -37.56
N LYS A 7 12.98 37.83 -37.31
CA LYS A 7 14.03 37.56 -36.31
C LYS A 7 13.65 37.96 -34.88
N LEU A 8 12.68 38.88 -34.73
CA LEU A 8 12.29 39.43 -33.42
C LEU A 8 11.30 38.57 -32.62
N ASN A 9 10.75 37.48 -33.18
CA ASN A 9 9.77 36.68 -32.44
C ASN A 9 10.13 35.22 -32.23
N VAL A 10 11.06 34.61 -32.97
CA VAL A 10 11.36 33.18 -32.77
C VAL A 10 12.08 32.93 -31.45
N GLY A 11 13.09 33.74 -31.09
CA GLY A 11 13.82 33.59 -29.82
C GLY A 11 12.96 33.92 -28.60
N PHE A 12 12.04 34.87 -28.72
CA PHE A 12 11.09 35.23 -27.65
C PHE A 12 10.01 34.16 -27.47
N ILE A 13 9.42 33.67 -28.57
CA ILE A 13 8.46 32.55 -28.55
C ILE A 13 9.12 31.29 -28.01
N ALA A 14 10.35 30.96 -28.44
CA ALA A 14 11.08 29.81 -27.92
C ALA A 14 11.32 29.89 -26.41
N ARG A 15 11.62 31.08 -25.88
CA ARG A 15 11.74 31.30 -24.41
C ARG A 15 10.41 31.11 -23.69
N ILE A 16 9.31 31.61 -24.25
CA ILE A 16 7.97 31.40 -23.67
C ILE A 16 7.63 29.92 -23.67
N ILE A 17 7.82 29.22 -24.79
CA ILE A 17 7.58 27.78 -24.89
C ILE A 17 8.42 27.02 -23.85
N LEU A 18 9.70 27.37 -23.71
CA LEU A 18 10.57 26.74 -22.71
C LEU A 18 10.04 26.93 -21.29
N VAL A 19 9.63 28.15 -20.94
CA VAL A 19 9.05 28.44 -19.61
C VAL A 19 7.76 27.65 -19.38
N VAL A 20 6.90 27.57 -20.40
CA VAL A 20 5.65 26.78 -20.31
C VAL A 20 5.95 25.30 -20.13
N VAL A 21 6.90 24.74 -20.87
CA VAL A 21 7.30 23.32 -20.74
C VAL A 21 7.86 23.04 -19.34
N ILE A 22 8.75 23.89 -18.83
CA ILE A 22 9.28 23.75 -17.46
C ILE A 22 8.15 23.83 -16.44
N ALA A 23 7.23 24.80 -16.58
CA ALA A 23 6.10 24.94 -15.67
C ALA A 23 5.18 23.72 -15.68
N LEU A 24 4.95 23.11 -16.86
CA LEU A 24 4.17 21.88 -16.99
C LEU A 24 4.87 20.69 -16.31
N ILE A 25 6.18 20.52 -16.49
CA ILE A 25 6.94 19.43 -15.84
C ILE A 25 6.91 19.57 -14.32
N VAL A 26 7.12 20.80 -13.80
CA VAL A 26 7.05 21.07 -12.37
C VAL A 26 5.62 20.85 -11.85
N GLY A 27 4.62 21.34 -12.57
CA GLY A 27 3.21 21.14 -12.21
C GLY A 27 2.81 19.67 -12.14
N LEU A 28 3.21 18.86 -13.13
CA LEU A 28 2.97 17.41 -13.15
C LEU A 28 3.69 16.69 -12.01
N SER A 29 4.94 17.07 -11.73
CA SER A 29 5.71 16.50 -10.61
C SER A 29 5.03 16.77 -9.27
N VAL A 30 4.61 18.01 -9.01
CA VAL A 30 3.91 18.39 -7.77
C VAL A 30 2.55 17.68 -7.67
N PHE A 31 1.78 17.66 -8.75
CA PHE A 31 0.48 16.99 -8.78
C PHE A 31 0.61 15.49 -8.47
N THR A 32 1.60 14.81 -9.04
CA THR A 32 1.86 13.40 -8.80
C THR A 32 2.26 13.14 -7.35
N CYS A 33 3.13 13.97 -6.79
CA CYS A 33 3.55 13.87 -5.39
C CYS A 33 2.35 14.01 -4.43
N VAL A 34 1.51 15.04 -4.63
CA VAL A 34 0.30 15.24 -3.82
C VAL A 34 -0.66 14.06 -3.94
N ARG A 35 -0.87 13.54 -5.16
CA ARG A 35 -1.74 12.38 -5.39
C ARG A 35 -1.23 11.14 -4.65
N ILE A 36 0.07 10.89 -4.66
CA ILE A 36 0.69 9.77 -3.93
C ILE A 36 0.49 9.96 -2.41
N SER A 37 0.73 11.15 -1.89
CA SER A 37 0.55 11.44 -0.45
C SER A 37 -0.90 11.27 0.01
N VAL A 38 -1.88 11.69 -0.80
CA VAL A 38 -3.30 11.48 -0.48
C VAL A 38 -3.64 9.99 -0.48
N GLY A 39 -3.22 9.25 -1.52
CA GLY A 39 -3.45 7.81 -1.60
C GLY A 39 -2.79 7.03 -0.46
N ALA A 40 -1.58 7.42 -0.03
CA ALA A 40 -0.90 6.83 1.12
C ALA A 40 -1.70 7.02 2.42
N ASN A 41 -2.26 8.21 2.64
CA ASN A 41 -3.10 8.48 3.81
C ASN A 41 -4.41 7.67 3.79
N ASP A 42 -5.04 7.53 2.61
CA ASP A 42 -6.23 6.71 2.45
C ASP A 42 -5.94 5.22 2.71
N ALA A 43 -4.86 4.69 2.14
CA ALA A 43 -4.41 3.32 2.37
C ALA A 43 -4.12 3.08 3.86
N LEU A 44 -3.43 4.01 4.54
CA LEU A 44 -3.16 3.93 5.97
C LEU A 44 -4.44 3.94 6.81
N ARG A 45 -5.41 4.78 6.46
CA ARG A 45 -6.70 4.86 7.16
C ARG A 45 -7.44 3.53 7.03
N GLU A 46 -7.48 2.96 5.83
CA GLU A 46 -8.13 1.68 5.61
C GLU A 46 -7.42 0.53 6.33
N ALA A 47 -6.09 0.49 6.26
CA ALA A 47 -5.27 -0.48 7.00
C ALA A 47 -5.55 -0.45 8.51
N LYS A 48 -5.68 0.74 9.10
CA LYS A 48 -6.05 0.90 10.52
C LYS A 48 -7.45 0.39 10.83
N ASN A 49 -8.41 0.59 9.95
CA ASN A 49 -9.76 0.07 10.10
C ASN A 49 -9.77 -1.47 10.05
N VAL A 50 -9.06 -2.06 9.08
CA VAL A 50 -8.89 -3.51 8.98
C VAL A 50 -8.22 -4.07 10.22
N HIS A 51 -7.13 -3.45 10.69
CA HIS A 51 -6.45 -3.87 11.92
C HIS A 51 -7.37 -3.79 13.15
N MET A 52 -8.20 -2.76 13.25
CA MET A 52 -9.19 -2.65 14.33
C MET A 52 -10.27 -3.74 14.24
N ALA A 53 -10.76 -4.05 13.04
CA ALA A 53 -11.69 -5.15 12.81
C ALA A 53 -11.09 -6.51 13.18
N LEU A 54 -9.82 -6.76 12.79
CA LEU A 54 -9.09 -7.97 13.17
C LEU A 54 -8.90 -8.08 14.69
N ARG A 55 -8.61 -6.97 15.36
CA ARG A 55 -8.50 -6.95 16.83
C ARG A 55 -9.82 -7.29 17.51
N ALA A 56 -10.94 -6.80 16.97
CA ALA A 56 -12.26 -7.17 17.47
C ALA A 56 -12.57 -8.65 17.23
N ALA A 57 -12.24 -9.17 16.04
CA ALA A 57 -12.35 -10.60 15.75
C ALA A 57 -11.48 -11.45 16.69
N ASP A 58 -10.29 -10.97 17.07
CA ASP A 58 -9.40 -11.67 18.02
C ASP A 58 -9.98 -11.74 19.43
N ILE A 59 -10.62 -10.68 19.90
CA ILE A 59 -11.33 -10.68 21.19
C ILE A 59 -12.46 -11.73 21.19
N GLU A 60 -13.22 -11.83 20.10
CA GLU A 60 -14.27 -12.85 19.98
C GLU A 60 -13.70 -14.28 19.91
N MET A 61 -12.60 -14.46 19.19
CA MET A 61 -11.95 -15.77 19.08
C MET A 61 -11.28 -16.19 20.38
N TYR A 62 -10.74 -15.24 21.14
CA TYR A 62 -10.23 -15.48 22.49
C TYR A 62 -11.31 -16.05 23.41
N ALA A 63 -12.53 -15.49 23.37
CA ALA A 63 -13.66 -16.03 24.13
C ALA A 63 -13.99 -17.48 23.76
N ALA A 64 -13.74 -17.87 22.51
CA ALA A 64 -13.89 -19.24 22.00
C ALA A 64 -12.63 -20.12 22.16
N LYS A 65 -11.58 -19.64 22.86
CA LYS A 65 -10.27 -20.31 23.02
C LYS A 65 -9.56 -20.61 21.70
N LYS A 66 -9.75 -19.77 20.68
CA LYS A 66 -9.07 -19.83 19.38
C LYS A 66 -8.22 -18.57 19.16
N THR A 67 -7.39 -18.57 18.13
CA THR A 67 -6.53 -17.43 17.74
C THR A 67 -6.83 -16.96 16.33
N VAL A 68 -6.63 -15.67 16.05
CA VAL A 68 -6.77 -15.15 14.68
C VAL A 68 -5.60 -15.47 13.76
N TYR A 69 -4.46 -15.83 14.34
CA TYR A 69 -3.23 -16.09 13.63
C TYR A 69 -3.02 -17.59 13.36
N ASN A 70 -2.71 -17.94 12.12
CA ASN A 70 -2.29 -19.27 11.71
C ASN A 70 -1.08 -19.18 10.75
N PRO A 71 0.14 -19.52 11.21
CA PRO A 71 1.35 -19.40 10.40
C PRO A 71 1.42 -20.40 9.24
N ALA A 72 0.60 -21.46 9.24
CA ALA A 72 0.57 -22.43 8.14
C ALA A 72 -0.14 -21.89 6.89
N LYS A 73 -0.82 -20.74 7.00
CA LYS A 73 -1.56 -20.12 5.90
C LYS A 73 -0.78 -18.99 5.25
N LYS A 74 -0.93 -18.86 3.92
CA LYS A 74 -0.26 -17.85 3.10
C LYS A 74 -0.44 -16.42 3.63
N ASN A 75 -1.61 -16.08 4.16
CA ASN A 75 -1.90 -14.76 4.72
C ASN A 75 -1.81 -14.69 6.25
N GLY A 76 -1.41 -15.77 6.93
CA GLY A 76 -1.32 -15.81 8.39
C GLY A 76 -2.65 -15.75 9.13
N VAL A 77 -3.80 -15.81 8.45
CA VAL A 77 -5.13 -15.58 9.03
C VAL A 77 -5.89 -16.90 9.21
N GLU A 78 -6.42 -17.17 10.40
CA GLU A 78 -7.18 -18.39 10.69
C GLU A 78 -8.57 -18.42 10.00
N GLU A 79 -9.16 -19.62 9.82
CA GLU A 79 -10.50 -19.77 9.21
C GLU A 79 -11.57 -19.06 10.04
N GLY A 80 -12.52 -18.41 9.36
CA GLY A 80 -13.60 -17.66 9.99
C GLY A 80 -13.20 -16.28 10.55
N VAL A 81 -11.90 -15.98 10.67
CA VAL A 81 -11.44 -14.63 11.08
C VAL A 81 -11.85 -13.59 10.05
N LYS A 82 -11.68 -13.91 8.76
CA LYS A 82 -12.06 -13.01 7.67
C LYS A 82 -13.55 -12.67 7.71
N GLU A 83 -14.41 -13.69 7.84
CA GLU A 83 -15.86 -13.48 7.95
C GLU A 83 -16.25 -12.61 9.15
N LYS A 84 -15.57 -12.78 10.29
CA LYS A 84 -15.76 -11.94 11.48
C LYS A 84 -15.27 -10.51 11.28
N ALA A 85 -14.10 -10.34 10.67
CA ALA A 85 -13.56 -9.02 10.39
C ALA A 85 -14.45 -8.26 9.38
N ASP A 86 -14.92 -8.94 8.33
CA ASP A 86 -15.77 -8.38 7.27
C ASP A 86 -17.16 -7.95 7.81
N GLN A 87 -17.63 -8.52 8.91
CA GLN A 87 -18.84 -8.04 9.61
C GLN A 87 -18.66 -6.64 10.22
N ILE A 88 -17.43 -6.23 10.50
CA ILE A 88 -17.10 -4.94 11.11
C ILE A 88 -16.64 -3.95 10.04
N PHE A 89 -15.73 -4.40 9.17
CA PHE A 89 -15.18 -3.60 8.09
C PHE A 89 -14.81 -4.49 6.90
N VAL A 90 -15.46 -4.26 5.77
CA VAL A 90 -15.15 -4.94 4.51
C VAL A 90 -13.94 -4.25 3.87
N SER A 91 -12.81 -4.96 3.79
CA SER A 91 -11.61 -4.40 3.14
C SER A 91 -11.74 -4.38 1.62
N THR A 92 -11.24 -3.33 0.99
CA THR A 92 -11.13 -3.28 -0.47
C THR A 92 -9.80 -3.85 -0.98
N GLY A 93 -8.77 -3.87 -0.12
CA GLY A 93 -7.48 -4.49 -0.37
C GLY A 93 -7.29 -5.85 0.30
N GLU A 94 -6.09 -6.40 0.18
CA GLU A 94 -5.68 -7.67 0.78
C GLU A 94 -4.91 -7.42 2.07
N TYR A 95 -5.06 -8.30 3.05
CA TYR A 95 -4.30 -8.22 4.30
C TYR A 95 -3.72 -9.56 4.73
N LYS A 96 -2.65 -9.47 5.50
CA LYS A 96 -2.01 -10.62 6.14
C LYS A 96 -1.50 -10.27 7.53
N ILE A 97 -1.56 -11.24 8.43
CA ILE A 97 -0.94 -11.15 9.75
C ILE A 97 0.46 -11.76 9.63
N THR A 98 1.49 -10.97 9.90
CA THR A 98 2.90 -11.40 9.78
C THR A 98 3.49 -11.85 11.10
N SER A 99 3.00 -11.32 12.23
CA SER A 99 3.41 -11.78 13.55
C SER A 99 2.32 -11.58 14.60
N TYR A 100 2.34 -12.43 15.63
CA TYR A 100 1.33 -12.47 16.68
C TYR A 100 1.93 -12.91 18.01
N ASN A 101 1.55 -12.24 19.10
CA ASN A 101 1.92 -12.61 20.46
C ASN A 101 0.81 -13.45 21.11
N THR A 102 1.05 -14.76 21.20
CA THR A 102 0.09 -15.72 21.77
C THR A 102 -0.17 -15.53 23.26
N LYS A 103 0.80 -15.02 24.03
CA LYS A 103 0.62 -14.78 25.47
C LYS A 103 -0.23 -13.55 25.75
N ALA A 104 -0.03 -12.50 24.97
CA ALA A 104 -0.74 -11.24 25.12
C ALA A 104 -2.06 -11.18 24.35
N HIS A 105 -2.33 -12.17 23.49
CA HIS A 105 -3.44 -12.16 22.52
C HIS A 105 -3.47 -10.86 21.72
N GLU A 106 -2.40 -10.65 20.95
CA GLU A 106 -2.22 -9.40 20.23
C GLU A 106 -1.48 -9.60 18.91
N ILE A 107 -2.00 -8.97 17.86
CA ILE A 107 -1.34 -8.85 16.56
C ILE A 107 -0.14 -7.92 16.71
N THR A 108 1.05 -8.42 16.43
CA THR A 108 2.31 -7.64 16.50
C THR A 108 2.85 -7.27 15.14
N GLY A 109 2.32 -7.89 14.07
CA GLY A 109 2.75 -7.65 12.70
C GLY A 109 1.59 -7.84 11.74
N PHE A 110 1.38 -6.85 10.89
CA PHE A 110 0.27 -6.83 9.93
C PHE A 110 0.69 -6.11 8.67
N GLN A 111 0.27 -6.62 7.51
CA GLN A 111 0.46 -5.95 6.23
C GLN A 111 -0.87 -5.84 5.50
N TYR A 112 -1.10 -4.69 4.87
CA TYR A 112 -2.26 -4.38 4.05
C TYR A 112 -1.83 -3.83 2.71
N GLU A 113 -2.34 -4.39 1.62
CA GLU A 113 -2.01 -4.01 0.25
C GLU A 113 -3.26 -3.50 -0.47
N ILE A 114 -3.18 -2.29 -1.03
CA ILE A 114 -4.23 -1.72 -1.86
C ILE A 114 -3.62 -0.94 -3.03
N GLY A 115 -3.90 -1.38 -4.26
CA GLY A 115 -3.32 -0.79 -5.46
C GLY A 115 -1.78 -0.86 -5.42
N ASN A 116 -1.13 0.31 -5.43
CA ASN A 116 0.34 0.42 -5.35
C ASN A 116 0.82 0.79 -3.94
N TYR A 117 -0.01 0.65 -2.91
CA TYR A 117 0.37 0.97 -1.53
C TYR A 117 0.45 -0.30 -0.71
N LEU A 118 1.57 -0.45 0.00
CA LEU A 118 1.76 -1.46 1.03
C LEU A 118 1.86 -0.74 2.37
N VAL A 119 0.97 -1.08 3.30
CA VAL A 119 0.99 -0.57 4.67
C VAL A 119 1.49 -1.68 5.58
N THR A 120 2.55 -1.42 6.32
CA THR A 120 3.12 -2.34 7.30
C THR A 120 2.91 -1.79 8.71
N TYR A 121 2.39 -2.64 9.59
CA TYR A 121 2.28 -2.39 11.02
C TYR A 121 3.20 -3.35 11.75
N GLU A 122 4.01 -2.80 12.64
CA GLU A 122 4.87 -3.57 13.53
C GLU A 122 4.76 -3.04 14.95
N LYS A 123 4.76 -3.96 15.91
CA LYS A 123 4.70 -3.68 17.33
C LYS A 123 5.80 -4.42 18.08
N GLU A 124 6.67 -3.66 18.72
CA GLU A 124 7.71 -4.16 19.61
C GLU A 124 7.48 -3.63 21.04
N GLY A 125 6.98 -4.51 21.91
CA GLY A 125 6.69 -4.17 23.30
C GLY A 125 5.59 -3.10 23.42
N LYS A 126 5.95 -1.87 23.80
CA LYS A 126 5.03 -0.72 23.90
C LYS A 126 5.08 0.21 22.69
N HIS A 127 6.07 0.06 21.82
CA HIS A 127 6.24 0.88 20.64
C HIS A 127 5.55 0.21 19.45
N TYR A 128 4.94 1.02 18.59
CA TYR A 128 4.37 0.56 17.34
C TYR A 128 4.63 1.59 16.25
N SER A 129 4.82 1.11 15.02
CA SER A 129 4.97 1.93 13.82
C SER A 129 3.92 1.57 12.79
N TRP A 130 3.69 2.52 11.89
CA TRP A 130 2.91 2.34 10.68
C TRP A 130 3.74 2.92 9.54
N ASP A 131 4.14 2.06 8.63
CA ASP A 131 4.94 2.42 7.46
C ASP A 131 4.07 2.26 6.21
N VAL A 132 4.15 3.23 5.31
CA VAL A 132 3.35 3.26 4.08
C VAL A 132 4.28 3.40 2.90
N ASP A 133 4.41 2.32 2.14
CA ASP A 133 5.28 2.23 0.98
C ASP A 133 4.47 2.37 -0.30
N TYR A 134 5.00 3.15 -1.25
CA TYR A 134 4.51 3.16 -2.63
C TYR A 134 5.31 2.16 -3.45
N VAL A 135 4.70 1.03 -3.78
CA VAL A 135 5.33 -0.09 -4.48
C VAL A 135 5.17 0.09 -5.99
N LEU A 136 6.30 0.28 -6.67
CA LEU A 136 6.40 0.19 -8.12
C LEU A 136 6.88 -1.22 -8.48
N ARG A 137 6.00 -2.06 -9.01
CA ARG A 137 6.38 -3.39 -9.48
C ARG A 137 7.19 -3.24 -10.78
N VAL A 138 8.51 -3.43 -10.68
CA VAL A 138 9.42 -3.34 -11.83
C VAL A 138 9.56 -4.68 -12.55
N TYR A 139 9.47 -5.79 -11.82
CA TYR A 139 9.64 -7.14 -12.34
C TYR A 139 8.82 -8.15 -11.52
N SER A 140 8.38 -9.24 -12.14
CA SER A 140 7.79 -10.42 -11.47
C SER A 140 8.39 -11.70 -12.04
N PHE A 141 8.90 -12.57 -11.16
CA PHE A 141 9.26 -13.95 -11.50
C PHE A 141 8.11 -14.87 -11.08
N ASP A 142 7.78 -15.83 -11.93
CA ASP A 142 6.83 -16.89 -11.65
C ASP A 142 7.52 -18.21 -12.00
N ASP A 143 7.70 -19.09 -11.01
CA ASP A 143 8.45 -20.35 -11.15
C ASP A 143 7.54 -21.51 -11.60
N GLU A 144 6.32 -21.24 -12.09
CA GLU A 144 5.34 -22.27 -12.46
C GLU A 144 5.74 -23.20 -13.63
N ASP A 145 6.90 -22.99 -14.28
CA ASP A 145 7.37 -23.81 -15.41
C ASP A 145 8.55 -24.77 -15.11
N ASP A 146 9.17 -24.74 -13.91
CA ASP A 146 10.37 -25.55 -13.62
C ASP A 146 10.09 -26.94 -13.00
N ILE A 147 8.82 -27.34 -12.88
CA ILE A 147 8.40 -28.68 -12.41
C ILE A 147 8.00 -29.59 -13.58
N VAL A 148 8.67 -29.49 -14.72
CA VAL A 148 8.57 -30.49 -15.81
C VAL A 148 9.96 -30.76 -16.36
N ASN A 149 10.79 -31.47 -15.59
CA ASN A 149 11.80 -32.45 -16.05
C ASN A 149 12.78 -32.76 -14.91
N GLY A 150 12.43 -33.75 -14.11
CA GLY A 150 13.29 -34.34 -13.10
C GLY A 150 12.81 -35.75 -12.76
N ASP A 151 12.52 -36.55 -13.80
CA ASP A 151 12.45 -38.01 -13.72
C ASP A 151 13.87 -38.60 -13.81
#